data_AF-A0A5B0G729-F1
#
_entry.id   AF-A0A5B0G729-F1
#
_cell.length_a   1.000
_cell.length_b   1.000
_cell.length_c   1.000
_cell.angle_alpha   90.00
_cell.angle_beta   90.00
_cell.angle_gamma   90.00
#
_symmetry.space_group_name_H-M   'P 1'
#
loop_
_entity.id
_entity.type
_entity.pdbx_description
1 polymer ?
#
loop_
_entity_poly.entity_id
_entity_poly.type
_entity_poly.pdbx_seq_one_letter_code
_entity_poly.pdbx_strand_id
1 'polypeptide(L)' 'MTDRIISSSTHDAHMSVKDHVADGWVASVCVVPKGVSKSHEVIKLDTFFEREDVAWESVETLARAELNNLK' A
#
# COMPACT_ATOMS: atom_id res chain seq x y z
N MET A 1 7.76 9.86 5.69
CA MET A 1 7.03 8.76 5.01
C MET A 1 6.22 8.06 6.09
N THR A 2 4.89 8.05 5.93
CA THR A 2 3.99 7.39 6.87
C THR A 2 3.65 6.03 6.29
N ASP A 3 4.04 4.96 6.99
CA ASP A 3 3.65 3.59 6.65
C ASP A 3 2.41 3.20 7.49
N ARG A 4 1.44 2.53 6.85
CA ARG A 4 0.28 1.89 7.50
C ARG A 4 0.23 0.42 7.11
N ILE A 5 -0.35 -0.41 7.97
CA ILE A 5 -0.45 -1.86 7.73
C ILE A 5 -1.89 -2.30 7.97
N ILE A 6 -2.42 -3.11 7.05
CA ILE A 6 -3.66 -3.87 7.25
C ILE A 6 -3.28 -5.34 7.25
N SER A 7 -3.67 -6.06 8.30
CA SER A 7 -3.38 -7.49 8.43
C SER A 7 -4.62 -8.33 8.17
N SER A 8 -4.46 -9.42 7.41
CA SER A 8 -5.40 -10.53 7.36
C SER A 8 -4.92 -11.68 8.27
N SER A 9 -5.54 -12.85 8.18
CA SER A 9 -5.08 -14.06 8.88
C SER A 9 -3.76 -14.59 8.33
N THR A 10 -3.54 -14.45 7.01
CA THR A 10 -2.43 -15.09 6.28
C THR A 10 -1.43 -14.11 5.70
N HIS A 11 -1.82 -12.85 5.47
CA HIS A 11 -1.01 -11.83 4.80
C HIS A 11 -1.08 -10.48 5.53
N ASP A 12 -0.06 -9.66 5.33
CA ASP A 12 0.01 -8.27 5.75
C ASP A 12 0.14 -7.37 4.51
N ALA A 13 -0.70 -6.35 4.42
CA ALA A 13 -0.64 -5.32 3.40
C ALA A 13 0.01 -4.06 3.99
N HIS A 14 1.25 -3.79 3.59
CA HIS A 14 2.00 -2.59 3.92
C HIS A 14 1.73 -1.49 2.90
N MET A 15 1.28 -0.34 3.37
CA MET A 15 0.92 0.81 2.56
C MET A 15 1.80 1.99 2.92
N SER A 16 2.23 2.75 1.93
CA SER A 16 2.96 3.99 2.13
C SER A 16 2.47 5.04 1.14
N VAL A 17 2.23 6.25 1.65
CA VAL A 17 2.01 7.44 0.81
C VAL A 17 3.20 8.37 1.02
N LYS A 18 3.77 8.85 -0.08
CA LYS A 18 4.89 9.80 -0.06
C LYS A 18 4.58 10.99 -0.96
N ASP A 19 5.01 12.16 -0.51
CA ASP A 19 5.05 13.36 -1.34
C ASP A 19 6.02 13.12 -2.51
N HIS A 20 5.60 13.52 -3.71
CA HIS A 20 6.37 13.46 -4.93
C HIS A 20 6.61 14.90 -5.41
N VAL A 21 7.89 15.17 -5.72
CA VAL A 21 8.53 16.41 -6.23
C VAL A 21 7.76 17.25 -7.29
N ALA A 22 6.60 16.80 -7.77
CA ALA A 22 5.72 17.51 -8.70
C ALA A 22 4.34 17.83 -8.09
N ASP A 23 4.29 18.30 -6.84
CA ASP A 23 3.06 18.72 -6.12
C ASP A 23 1.97 17.63 -6.00
N GLY A 24 2.38 16.37 -5.90
CA GLY A 24 1.41 15.27 -5.74
C GLY A 24 1.93 14.15 -4.87
N TRP A 25 1.12 13.10 -4.78
CA TRP A 25 1.28 12.02 -3.83
C TRP A 25 1.39 10.70 -4.55
N VAL A 26 2.40 9.91 -4.20
CA VAL A 26 2.54 8.56 -4.69
C VAL A 26 2.13 7.61 -3.58
N ALA A 27 1.08 6.85 -3.83
CA ALA A 27 0.70 5.74 -2.98
C ALA A 27 1.47 4.49 -3.38
N SER A 28 1.55 3.50 -2.49
CA SER A 28 2.23 2.24 -2.74
C SER A 28 1.71 1.21 -1.75
N VAL A 29 1.35 0.02 -2.24
CA VAL A 29 0.98 -1.13 -1.41
C VAL A 29 1.90 -2.31 -1.71
N CYS A 30 2.18 -3.09 -0.68
CA CYS A 30 2.90 -4.34 -0.72
C CYS A 30 2.17 -5.36 0.13
N VAL A 31 1.74 -6.46 -0.47
CA VAL A 31 1.09 -7.54 0.28
C VAL A 31 2.08 -8.70 0.40
N VAL A 32 2.37 -9.10 1.63
CA VAL A 32 3.30 -10.21 1.92
C VAL A 32 2.64 -11.22 2.83
N PRO A 33 2.95 -12.52 2.72
CA PRO A 33 2.53 -13.50 3.72
C PRO A 33 3.07 -13.16 5.10
N LYS A 34 2.31 -13.48 6.14
CA LYS A 34 2.76 -13.28 7.52
C LYS A 34 4.06 -14.02 7.80
N GLY A 35 4.98 -13.35 8.48
CA GLY A 35 6.30 -13.91 8.80
C GLY A 35 7.33 -13.78 7.69
N VAL A 36 6.94 -13.28 6.51
CA VAL A 36 7.86 -12.93 5.43
C VAL A 36 8.23 -11.45 5.56
N SER A 37 9.52 -11.15 5.55
CA SER A 37 10.00 -9.76 5.60
C SER A 37 9.72 -9.06 4.26
N LYS A 38 9.45 -7.74 4.29
CA LYS A 38 9.21 -6.84 3.14
C LYS A 38 10.40 -6.76 2.14
N SER A 39 11.39 -7.64 2.29
CA SER A 39 12.67 -7.65 1.61
C SER A 39 12.52 -8.30 0.23
N HIS A 40 12.31 -7.46 -0.79
CA HIS A 40 12.47 -7.70 -2.24
C HIS A 40 11.23 -7.89 -3.14
N GLU A 41 10.04 -8.21 -2.66
CA GLU A 41 8.87 -8.43 -3.56
C GLU A 41 7.78 -7.36 -3.39
N VAL A 42 8.14 -6.12 -3.71
CA VAL A 42 7.22 -4.98 -3.66
C VAL A 42 7.02 -4.42 -5.07
N ILE A 43 6.01 -4.93 -5.79
CA ILE A 43 5.55 -4.26 -7.02
C ILE A 43 4.24 -3.54 -6.73
N LYS A 44 4.38 -2.23 -6.77
CA LYS A 44 3.50 -1.19 -6.28
C LYS A 44 2.43 -0.85 -7.29
N LEU A 45 1.28 -0.46 -6.77
CA LEU A 45 0.49 0.60 -7.37
C LEU A 45 1.30 1.91 -7.25
N ASP A 46 2.20 2.22 -8.20
CA ASP A 46 2.89 3.52 -8.28
C ASP A 46 1.96 4.50 -9.02
N THR A 47 0.86 4.86 -8.36
CA THR A 47 -0.14 5.80 -8.89
C THR A 47 0.05 7.18 -8.27
N PHE A 48 0.03 8.19 -9.13
CA PHE A 48 0.09 9.59 -8.76
C PHE A 48 -1.30 10.13 -8.42
N PHE A 49 -1.38 10.90 -7.34
CA PHE A 49 -2.60 11.53 -6.86
C PHE A 49 -2.34 13.00 -6.57
N GLU A 50 -3.31 13.87 -6.86
CA GLU A 50 -3.21 15.31 -6.56
C GLU A 50 -3.38 15.61 -5.06
N ARG A 51 -3.90 14.66 -4.27
CA ARG A 51 -4.21 14.84 -2.84
C ARG A 51 -3.77 13.64 -1.99
N GLU A 52 -3.24 13.91 -0.81
CA GLU A 52 -2.78 12.88 0.14
C GLU A 52 -3.93 11.98 0.60
N ASP A 53 -5.08 12.59 0.89
CA ASP A 53 -6.27 11.88 1.36
C ASP A 53 -6.78 10.87 0.32
N VAL A 54 -6.80 11.24 -0.95
CA VAL A 54 -7.19 10.35 -2.07
C VAL A 54 -6.15 9.23 -2.27
N ALA A 55 -4.87 9.54 -2.12
CA ALA A 55 -3.81 8.54 -2.19
C ALA A 55 -3.97 7.48 -1.08
N TRP A 56 -4.30 7.90 0.14
CA TRP A 56 -4.57 7.02 1.27
C TRP A 56 -5.82 6.16 1.08
N GLU A 57 -6.93 6.75 0.65
CA GLU A 57 -8.18 6.00 0.42
C GLU A 57 -8.00 4.96 -0.69
N SER A 58 -7.31 5.32 -1.76
CA SER A 58 -7.06 4.44 -2.92
C SER A 58 -6.18 3.25 -2.53
N VAL A 59 -5.08 3.50 -1.81
CA VAL A 59 -4.16 2.42 -1.40
C VAL A 59 -4.79 1.51 -0.35
N GLU A 60 -5.63 2.05 0.55
CA GLU A 60 -6.36 1.26 1.52
C GLU A 60 -7.41 0.37 0.85
N THR A 61 -8.16 0.91 -0.10
CA THR A 61 -9.16 0.15 -0.87
C THR A 61 -8.50 -1.01 -1.62
N LEU A 62 -7.37 -0.73 -2.28
CA LEU A 62 -6.61 -1.76 -2.98
C LEU A 62 -6.05 -2.81 -2.03
N ALA A 63 -5.43 -2.40 -0.92
CA ALA A 63 -4.91 -3.31 0.09
C ALA A 63 -5.99 -4.27 0.62
N ARG A 64 -7.19 -3.75 0.90
CA ARG A 64 -8.32 -4.57 1.34
C ARG A 64 -8.82 -5.52 0.25
N ALA A 65 -8.86 -5.08 -1.01
CA ALA A 65 -9.27 -5.93 -2.13
C ALA A 65 -8.28 -7.09 -2.32
N GLU A 66 -6.98 -6.80 -2.35
CA GLU A 66 -5.92 -7.81 -2.46
C GLU A 66 -5.97 -8.82 -1.30
N LEU A 67 -6.08 -8.33 -0.06
CA LEU A 67 -6.18 -9.21 1.11
C LEU A 67 -7.44 -10.10 1.08
N ASN A 68 -8.55 -9.64 0.50
CA ASN A 68 -9.74 -10.46 0.34
C ASN A 68 -9.60 -11.48 -0.78
N ASN A 69 -8.87 -11.18 -1.85
CA ASN A 69 -8.57 -12.15 -2.92
C ASN A 69 -7.59 -13.25 -2.46
N LEU A 70 -6.77 -12.96 -1.46
CA LEU A 70 -5.78 -13.89 -0.88
C LEU A 70 -6.30 -14.69 0.33
N LYS A 71 -7.60 -14.60 0.64
CA LYS A 71 -8.27 -15.46 1.63
C LYS A 71 -8.59 -16.83 1.05
#